data_AF-A0A923SDQ3-F1
#
_entry.id   AF-A0A923SDQ3-F1
#
_cell.length_a   1.000
_cell.length_b   1.000
_cell.length_c   1.000
_cell.angle_alpha   90.00
_cell.angle_beta   90.00
_cell.angle_gamma   90.00
#
_symmetry.space_group_name_H-M   'P 1'
#
loop_
_entity.id
_entity.type
_entity.pdbx_description
1 polymer ?
#
loop_
_entity_poly.entity_id
_entity_poly.type
_entity_poly.pdbx_seq_one_letter_code
_entity_poly.pdbx_strand_id
1 'polypeptide(L)'
;MQLSPVVAIHMTAALAAVVTGPVALWARQGVRQRPRLHRAFGYAWVTFMLVTAISALFIRDTSLPNIGGYTPIHLLVPVTLFSLFGAFWQLAHGDIRGHSSTMRRLYVAACVVAGGFTLLPQRYLGQMVWGQVGQLGPILRGTPGWVWLLLAGLVVLGASQMRDRTQGLLRVSLTPVAMFAFSLWAATSAFARSPVVGEALWLWTLAMAGATALFALAGTTARYDAAARVFHLRGSGVPLVLFIGIFLARYIVNVRLAIHPGLLHDATFVLPVATLYGAFSGIFLGRAVQLWRLALRPSAVAAAA
;
A
#
# COMPACT_ATOMS: atom_id res chain seq x y z
N MET A 1 9.79 -22.29 15.92
CA MET A 1 9.28 -23.37 15.06
C MET A 1 9.74 -23.16 13.64
N GLN A 2 10.06 -24.22 12.90
CA GLN A 2 10.32 -24.16 11.47
C GLN A 2 9.01 -24.34 10.68
N LEU A 3 8.96 -23.82 9.44
CA LEU A 3 7.79 -23.95 8.56
C LEU A 3 7.70 -25.39 8.01
N SER A 4 7.02 -26.28 8.75
CA SER A 4 6.73 -27.63 8.25
C SER A 4 5.57 -27.60 7.24
N PRO A 5 5.42 -28.64 6.40
CA PRO A 5 4.28 -28.74 5.48
C PRO A 5 2.93 -28.63 6.18
N VAL A 6 2.79 -29.24 7.36
CA VAL A 6 1.57 -29.18 8.18
C VAL A 6 1.28 -27.75 8.64
N VAL A 7 2.30 -27.02 9.13
CA VAL A 7 2.15 -25.62 9.54
C VAL A 7 1.77 -24.74 8.35
N ALA A 8 2.35 -24.99 7.17
CA ALA A 8 2.01 -24.25 5.94
C ALA A 8 0.56 -24.48 5.51
N ILE A 9 0.08 -25.74 5.54
CA ILE A 9 -1.32 -26.09 5.26
C ILE A 9 -2.26 -25.40 6.25
N HIS A 10 -1.97 -25.54 7.54
CA HIS A 10 -2.76 -24.93 8.61
C HIS A 10 -2.85 -23.40 8.45
N MET A 11 -1.71 -22.74 8.28
CA MET A 11 -1.63 -21.28 8.13
C MET A 11 -2.39 -20.81 6.89
N THR A 12 -2.21 -21.50 5.75
CA THR A 12 -2.88 -21.13 4.50
C THR A 12 -4.40 -21.28 4.63
N ALA A 13 -4.87 -22.37 5.22
CA ALA A 13 -6.29 -22.58 5.48
C ALA A 13 -6.86 -21.54 6.46
N ALA A 14 -6.14 -21.22 7.54
CA ALA A 14 -6.55 -20.22 8.52
C ALA A 14 -6.67 -18.82 7.88
N LEU A 15 -5.69 -18.42 7.07
CA LEU A 15 -5.72 -17.15 6.35
C LEU A 15 -6.86 -17.10 5.33
N ALA A 16 -7.07 -18.19 4.58
CA ALA A 16 -8.20 -18.30 3.65
C ALA A 16 -9.56 -18.22 4.36
N ALA A 17 -9.70 -18.80 5.56
CA ALA A 17 -10.88 -18.66 6.39
C ALA A 17 -11.10 -17.21 6.84
N VAL A 18 -10.04 -16.50 7.25
CA VAL A 18 -10.14 -15.07 7.62
C VAL A 18 -10.65 -14.22 6.45
N VAL A 19 -10.22 -14.52 5.22
CA VAL A 19 -10.61 -13.78 4.00
C VAL A 19 -12.02 -14.14 3.51
N THR A 20 -12.41 -15.41 3.56
CA THR A 20 -13.71 -15.88 3.04
C THR A 20 -14.88 -15.58 3.96
N GLY A 21 -14.66 -15.54 5.28
CA GLY A 21 -15.71 -15.30 6.29
C GLY A 21 -16.46 -13.96 6.12
N PRO A 22 -15.80 -12.81 5.95
CA PRO A 22 -16.45 -11.52 5.74
C PRO A 22 -17.37 -11.52 4.52
N VAL A 23 -16.96 -12.18 3.44
CA VAL A 23 -17.77 -12.29 2.21
C VAL A 23 -19.04 -13.09 2.48
N ALA A 24 -18.93 -14.21 3.20
CA ALA A 24 -20.07 -15.04 3.59
C ALA A 24 -21.07 -14.28 4.50
N LEU A 25 -20.54 -13.50 5.46
CA LEU A 25 -21.35 -12.69 6.39
C LEU A 25 -22.03 -11.51 5.67
N TRP A 26 -21.27 -10.75 4.88
CA TRP A 26 -21.76 -9.61 4.12
C TRP A 26 -22.84 -10.00 3.11
N ALA A 27 -22.74 -11.18 2.49
CA ALA A 27 -23.72 -11.66 1.52
C ALA A 27 -25.17 -11.79 2.07
N ARG A 28 -25.34 -11.72 3.40
CA ARG A 28 -26.65 -11.73 4.08
C ARG A 28 -27.00 -10.40 4.76
N GLN A 29 -26.15 -9.38 4.61
CA GLN A 29 -26.38 -8.03 5.15
C GLN A 29 -27.02 -7.08 4.12
N GLY A 30 -27.76 -6.09 4.62
CA GLY A 30 -28.39 -5.04 3.81
C GLY A 30 -29.69 -5.47 3.11
N VAL A 31 -30.26 -4.54 2.34
CA VAL A 31 -31.55 -4.70 1.64
C VAL A 31 -31.46 -5.78 0.54
N ARG A 32 -30.32 -5.88 -0.15
CA ARG A 32 -30.11 -6.85 -1.23
C ARG A 32 -29.27 -8.04 -0.76
N GLN A 33 -29.95 -9.12 -0.39
CA GLN A 33 -29.30 -10.37 0.01
C GLN A 33 -28.83 -11.20 -1.19
N ARG A 34 -27.73 -11.93 -1.02
CA ARG A 34 -27.05 -12.71 -2.07
C ARG A 34 -26.89 -14.17 -1.65
N PRO A 35 -27.96 -14.98 -1.66
CA PRO A 35 -27.97 -16.31 -1.05
C PRO A 35 -27.01 -17.31 -1.72
N ARG A 36 -26.73 -17.18 -3.03
CA ARG A 36 -25.74 -18.03 -3.72
C ARG A 36 -24.31 -17.74 -3.22
N LEU A 37 -23.95 -16.47 -3.06
CA LEU A 37 -22.64 -16.06 -2.54
C LEU A 37 -22.46 -16.49 -1.09
N HIS A 38 -23.48 -16.30 -0.25
CA HIS A 38 -23.45 -16.76 1.14
C HIS A 38 -23.16 -18.26 1.24
N ARG A 39 -23.83 -19.09 0.43
CA ARG A 39 -23.60 -20.54 0.43
C ARG A 39 -22.21 -20.92 -0.09
N ALA A 40 -21.78 -20.34 -1.21
CA ALA A 40 -20.47 -20.64 -1.79
C ALA A 40 -19.33 -20.28 -0.82
N PHE A 41 -19.31 -19.05 -0.32
CA PHE A 41 -18.29 -18.61 0.64
C PHE A 41 -18.46 -19.22 2.02
N GLY A 42 -19.70 -19.54 2.42
CA GLY A 42 -19.99 -20.27 3.66
C GLY A 42 -19.40 -21.67 3.64
N TYR A 43 -19.61 -22.44 2.57
CA TYR A 43 -19.00 -23.76 2.43
C TYR A 43 -17.48 -23.68 2.33
N ALA A 44 -16.94 -22.75 1.54
CA ALA A 44 -15.49 -22.54 1.48
C ALA A 44 -14.90 -22.25 2.87
N TRP A 45 -15.52 -21.34 3.62
CA TRP A 45 -15.10 -20.99 4.97
C TRP A 45 -15.14 -22.19 5.93
N VAL A 46 -16.24 -22.95 5.94
CA VAL A 46 -16.37 -24.17 6.79
C VAL A 46 -15.28 -25.18 6.43
N THR A 47 -15.04 -25.43 5.15
CA THR A 47 -13.98 -26.34 4.70
C THR A 47 -12.62 -25.87 5.20
N PHE A 48 -12.29 -24.58 5.07
CA PHE A 48 -11.02 -24.05 5.60
C PHE A 48 -10.92 -24.15 7.12
N MET A 49 -12.01 -23.93 7.86
CA MET A 49 -12.03 -24.12 9.31
C MET A 49 -11.80 -25.58 9.71
N LEU A 50 -12.38 -26.53 8.97
CA LEU A 50 -12.14 -27.97 9.20
C LEU A 50 -10.69 -28.34 8.91
N VAL A 51 -10.13 -27.91 7.78
CA VAL A 51 -8.70 -28.13 7.46
C VAL A 51 -7.80 -27.52 8.54
N THR A 52 -8.10 -26.30 8.98
CA THR A 52 -7.36 -25.61 10.06
C THR A 52 -7.43 -26.41 11.36
N ALA A 53 -8.63 -26.84 11.79
CA ALA A 53 -8.84 -27.58 13.03
C ALA A 53 -8.16 -28.96 13.01
N ILE A 54 -8.28 -29.70 11.91
CA ILE A 54 -7.69 -31.04 11.76
C ILE A 54 -6.16 -30.96 11.69
N SER A 55 -5.61 -30.06 10.86
CA SER A 55 -4.16 -29.88 10.75
C SER A 55 -3.52 -29.42 12.07
N ALA A 56 -4.24 -28.65 12.90
CA ALA A 56 -3.76 -28.22 14.22
C ALA A 56 -3.44 -29.38 15.16
N LEU A 57 -4.12 -30.54 15.04
CA LEU A 57 -3.87 -31.71 15.88
C LEU A 57 -2.44 -32.27 15.71
N PHE A 58 -1.82 -32.00 14.56
CA PHE A 58 -0.48 -32.44 14.20
C PHE A 58 0.60 -31.38 14.47
N ILE A 59 0.23 -30.20 14.97
CA ILE A 59 1.17 -29.15 15.35
C ILE A 59 1.50 -29.32 16.84
N ARG A 60 2.78 -29.27 17.18
CA ARG A 60 3.29 -29.42 18.55
C ARG A 60 4.20 -28.25 18.89
N ASP A 61 4.09 -27.72 20.10
CA ASP A 61 5.01 -26.71 20.65
C ASP A 61 5.45 -27.11 22.05
N THR A 62 6.74 -27.34 22.23
CA THR A 62 7.34 -27.67 23.53
C THR A 62 7.93 -26.44 24.24
N SER A 63 7.95 -25.28 23.59
CA SER A 63 8.57 -24.05 24.11
C SER A 63 7.65 -23.19 24.98
N LEU A 64 6.34 -23.45 24.93
CA LEU A 64 5.31 -22.77 25.73
C LEU A 64 4.69 -23.77 26.72
N PRO A 65 3.97 -23.30 27.76
CA PRO A 65 3.23 -24.20 28.65
C PRO A 65 2.35 -25.18 27.85
N ASN A 66 2.63 -26.47 27.98
CA ASN A 66 2.06 -27.52 27.14
C ASN A 66 1.92 -28.83 27.91
N ILE A 67 1.05 -29.71 27.42
CA ILE A 67 0.92 -31.11 27.86
C ILE A 67 1.19 -31.97 26.63
N GLY A 68 2.30 -32.73 26.62
CA GLY A 68 2.67 -33.58 25.48
C GLY A 68 2.85 -32.82 24.15
N GLY A 69 3.28 -31.55 24.21
CA GLY A 69 3.43 -30.65 23.06
C GLY A 69 2.15 -29.94 22.63
N TYR A 70 1.00 -30.20 23.29
CA TYR A 70 -0.23 -29.45 23.06
C TYR A 70 -0.31 -28.24 23.99
N THR A 71 -0.19 -27.04 23.42
CA THR A 71 -0.44 -25.78 24.13
C THR A 71 -1.94 -25.46 24.26
N PRO A 72 -2.35 -24.55 25.16
CA PRO A 72 -3.76 -24.19 25.38
C PRO A 72 -4.58 -23.83 24.12
N ILE A 73 -3.93 -23.30 23.07
CA ILE A 73 -4.61 -22.98 21.80
C ILE A 73 -5.25 -24.21 21.14
N HIS A 74 -4.78 -25.44 21.40
CA HIS A 74 -5.37 -26.65 20.83
C HIS A 74 -6.77 -26.94 21.36
N LEU A 75 -7.16 -26.36 22.50
CA LEU A 75 -8.55 -26.42 22.98
C LEU A 75 -9.53 -25.73 22.01
N LEU A 76 -9.03 -24.85 21.13
CA LEU A 76 -9.86 -24.26 20.08
C LEU A 76 -10.29 -25.28 19.02
N VAL A 77 -9.58 -26.41 18.87
CA VAL A 77 -9.95 -27.46 17.91
C VAL A 77 -11.31 -28.09 18.26
N PRO A 78 -11.51 -28.71 19.44
CA PRO A 78 -12.82 -29.26 19.79
C PRO A 78 -13.91 -28.17 19.83
N VAL A 79 -13.61 -26.99 20.37
CA VAL A 79 -14.57 -25.86 20.39
C VAL A 79 -15.04 -25.51 18.98
N THR A 80 -14.13 -25.43 18.01
CA THR A 80 -14.46 -25.16 16.60
C THR A 80 -15.31 -26.27 16.00
N LEU A 81 -14.90 -27.54 16.16
CA LEU A 81 -15.60 -28.68 15.59
C LEU A 81 -17.02 -28.81 16.13
N PHE A 82 -17.20 -28.71 17.46
CA PHE A 82 -18.53 -28.74 18.08
C PHE A 82 -19.38 -27.54 17.69
N SER A 83 -18.79 -26.34 17.56
CA SER A 83 -19.51 -25.14 17.13
C SER A 83 -19.99 -25.27 15.68
N LEU A 84 -19.15 -25.79 14.78
CA LEU A 84 -19.53 -26.04 13.38
C LEU A 84 -20.65 -27.08 13.30
N PHE A 85 -20.49 -28.22 13.98
CA PHE A 85 -21.53 -29.24 14.05
C PHE A 85 -22.84 -28.67 14.58
N GLY A 86 -22.79 -27.97 15.73
CA GLY A 86 -23.95 -27.33 16.33
C GLY A 86 -24.61 -26.29 15.41
N ALA A 87 -23.83 -25.50 14.66
CA ALA A 87 -24.35 -24.50 13.73
C ALA A 87 -25.16 -25.15 12.59
N PHE A 88 -24.72 -26.29 12.06
CA PHE A 88 -25.45 -27.03 11.03
C PHE A 88 -26.60 -27.87 11.59
N TRP A 89 -26.46 -28.38 12.83
CA TRP A 89 -27.56 -29.04 13.54
C TRP A 89 -28.75 -28.08 13.75
N GLN A 90 -28.48 -26.86 14.22
CA GLN A 90 -29.50 -25.80 14.34
C GLN A 90 -30.14 -25.48 12.98
N LEU A 91 -29.34 -25.36 11.93
CA LEU A 91 -29.84 -25.13 10.57
C LEU A 91 -30.76 -26.27 10.08
N ALA A 92 -30.39 -27.52 10.36
CA ALA A 92 -31.19 -28.70 9.99
C ALA A 92 -32.55 -28.74 10.71
N HIS A 93 -32.62 -28.18 11.93
CA HIS A 93 -33.86 -28.05 12.70
C HIS A 93 -34.62 -26.74 12.40
N GLY A 94 -34.23 -26.00 11.36
CA GLY A 94 -34.87 -24.75 10.96
C GLY A 94 -34.53 -23.53 11.83
N ASP A 95 -33.61 -23.65 12.81
CA ASP A 95 -33.16 -22.53 13.63
C ASP A 95 -32.08 -21.70 12.91
N ILE A 96 -32.56 -20.80 12.05
CA ILE A 96 -31.71 -19.86 11.29
C ILE A 96 -31.03 -18.83 12.20
N ARG A 97 -31.69 -18.43 13.31
CA ARG A 97 -31.14 -17.46 14.26
C ARG A 97 -29.98 -18.08 15.03
N GLY A 98 -30.14 -19.32 15.50
CA GLY A 98 -29.11 -20.11 16.14
C GLY A 98 -27.91 -20.37 15.23
N HIS A 99 -28.14 -20.82 13.99
CA HIS A 99 -27.10 -20.99 12.98
C HIS A 99 -26.29 -19.70 12.78
N SER A 100 -26.96 -18.59 12.45
CA SER A 100 -26.29 -17.33 12.14
C SER A 100 -25.54 -16.73 13.34
N SER A 101 -26.11 -16.84 14.55
CA SER A 101 -25.46 -16.41 15.79
C SER A 101 -24.20 -17.24 16.08
N THR A 102 -24.28 -18.55 15.92
CA THR A 102 -23.15 -19.47 16.14
C THR A 102 -22.03 -19.22 15.13
N MET A 103 -22.36 -19.10 13.84
CA MET A 103 -21.38 -18.82 12.78
C MET A 103 -20.67 -17.48 12.98
N ARG A 104 -21.41 -16.42 13.32
CA ARG A 104 -20.80 -15.10 13.59
C ARG A 104 -19.90 -15.13 14.83
N ARG A 105 -20.35 -15.75 15.92
CA ARG A 105 -19.54 -15.90 17.14
C ARG A 105 -18.27 -16.69 16.87
N LEU A 106 -18.36 -17.80 16.13
CA LEU A 106 -17.20 -18.60 15.77
C LEU A 106 -16.22 -17.82 14.91
N TYR A 107 -16.69 -17.07 13.90
CA TYR A 107 -15.82 -16.21 13.09
C TYR A 107 -15.09 -15.16 13.92
N VAL A 108 -15.83 -14.40 14.74
CA VAL A 108 -15.24 -13.35 15.59
C VAL A 108 -14.27 -13.95 16.61
N ALA A 109 -14.65 -15.05 17.26
CA ALA A 109 -13.78 -15.74 18.21
C ALA A 109 -12.51 -16.28 17.55
N ALA A 110 -12.60 -16.82 16.33
CA ALA A 110 -11.43 -17.26 15.58
C ALA A 110 -10.49 -16.07 15.26
N CYS A 111 -11.02 -14.95 14.79
CA CYS A 111 -10.20 -13.77 14.51
C CYS A 111 -9.54 -13.18 15.77
N VAL A 112 -10.26 -13.08 16.88
CA VAL A 112 -9.77 -12.45 18.10
C VAL A 112 -8.89 -13.42 18.92
N VAL A 113 -9.43 -14.59 19.27
CA VAL A 113 -8.76 -15.53 20.16
C VAL A 113 -7.68 -16.30 19.41
N ALA A 114 -8.03 -17.00 18.33
CA ALA A 114 -7.04 -17.78 17.58
C ALA A 114 -6.01 -16.86 16.91
N GLY A 115 -6.46 -15.75 16.31
CA GLY A 115 -5.57 -14.71 15.77
C GLY A 115 -4.64 -14.12 16.84
N GLY A 116 -5.16 -13.78 18.02
CA GLY A 116 -4.35 -13.28 19.15
C GLY A 116 -3.28 -14.26 19.59
N PHE A 117 -3.63 -15.54 19.81
CA PHE A 117 -2.64 -16.56 20.17
C PHE A 117 -1.62 -16.82 19.05
N THR A 118 -2.05 -16.80 17.79
CA THR A 118 -1.19 -17.01 16.62
C THR A 118 -0.18 -15.88 16.45
N LEU A 119 -0.58 -14.66 16.78
CA LEU A 119 0.26 -13.47 16.76
C LEU A 119 1.07 -13.27 18.04
N LEU A 120 1.10 -14.19 18.99
CA LEU A 120 2.05 -14.07 20.12
C LEU A 120 3.50 -14.04 19.59
N PRO A 121 4.39 -13.19 20.14
CA PRO A 121 5.75 -13.01 19.63
C PRO A 121 6.63 -14.27 19.72
N GLN A 122 6.22 -15.26 20.52
CA GLN A 122 6.88 -16.57 20.60
C GLN A 122 6.43 -17.53 19.47
N ARG A 123 5.32 -17.25 18.79
CA ARG A 123 4.78 -18.07 17.69
C ARG A 123 5.33 -17.63 16.36
N TYR A 124 5.37 -18.56 15.39
CA TYR A 124 5.96 -18.33 14.07
C TYR A 124 5.41 -17.09 13.34
N LEU A 125 4.09 -16.97 13.20
CA LEU A 125 3.46 -15.84 12.50
C LEU A 125 3.66 -14.53 13.28
N GLY A 126 3.60 -14.58 14.62
CA GLY A 126 3.96 -13.46 15.48
C GLY A 126 5.41 -13.01 15.30
N GLN A 127 6.40 -13.91 15.26
CA GLN A 127 7.80 -13.58 14.99
C GLN A 127 7.97 -12.91 13.63
N MET A 128 7.26 -13.38 12.60
CA MET A 128 7.30 -12.78 11.27
C MET A 128 6.72 -11.35 11.29
N VAL A 129 5.52 -11.18 11.84
CA VAL A 129 4.83 -9.87 11.86
C VAL A 129 5.56 -8.88 12.78
N TRP A 130 5.82 -9.25 14.03
CA TRP A 130 6.48 -8.37 14.99
C TRP A 130 7.95 -8.17 14.70
N GLY A 131 8.62 -9.13 14.05
CA GLY A 131 9.97 -8.93 13.53
C GLY A 131 10.00 -7.82 12.49
N GLN A 132 9.10 -7.85 11.51
CA GLN A 132 8.98 -6.82 10.48
C GLN A 132 8.55 -5.47 11.08
N VAL A 133 7.53 -5.45 11.94
CA VAL A 133 7.06 -4.23 12.61
C VAL A 133 8.13 -3.65 13.54
N GLY A 134 8.86 -4.52 14.26
CA GLY A 134 9.94 -4.14 15.15
C GLY A 134 11.10 -3.46 14.44
N GLN A 135 11.39 -3.84 13.18
CA GLN A 135 12.39 -3.17 12.34
C GLN A 135 11.99 -1.74 11.97
N LEU A 136 10.69 -1.42 11.92
CA LEU A 136 10.23 -0.05 11.63
C LEU A 136 10.52 0.91 12.78
N GLY A 137 10.49 0.45 14.03
CA GLY A 137 10.66 1.31 15.20
C GLY A 137 12.00 2.08 15.22
N PRO A 138 13.15 1.41 15.04
CA PRO A 138 14.44 2.08 14.90
C PRO A 138 14.52 2.99 13.67
N ILE A 139 13.95 2.59 12.54
CA ILE A 139 13.92 3.41 11.32
C ILE A 139 13.17 4.72 11.59
N LEU A 140 11.97 4.64 12.16
CA LEU A 140 11.14 5.81 12.45
C LEU A 140 11.78 6.75 13.48
N ARG A 141 12.44 6.20 14.50
CA ARG A 141 13.18 6.98 15.52
C ARG A 141 14.49 7.56 15.00
N GLY A 142 15.16 6.86 14.08
CA GLY A 142 16.39 7.31 13.42
C GLY A 142 16.14 8.36 12.34
N THR A 143 14.91 8.48 11.85
CA THR A 143 14.52 9.50 10.88
C THR A 143 14.53 10.90 11.51
N PRO A 144 15.37 11.82 11.01
CA PRO A 144 15.45 13.17 11.56
C PRO A 144 14.10 13.89 11.55
N GLY A 145 13.84 14.70 12.59
CA GLY A 145 12.57 15.43 12.76
C GLY A 145 12.15 16.27 11.55
N TRP A 146 13.11 16.88 10.86
CA TRP A 146 12.85 17.71 9.68
C TRP A 146 12.24 16.93 8.51
N VAL A 147 12.48 15.62 8.41
CA VAL A 147 11.90 14.75 7.37
C VAL A 147 10.37 14.64 7.56
N TRP A 148 9.90 14.58 8.81
CA TRP A 148 8.47 14.59 9.14
C TRP A 148 7.81 15.93 8.84
N LEU A 149 8.51 17.03 9.13
CA LEU A 149 8.06 18.37 8.75
C LEU A 149 7.96 18.53 7.23
N LEU A 150 8.94 17.99 6.48
CA LEU A 150 8.91 17.96 5.02
C LEU A 150 7.71 17.14 4.51
N LEU A 151 7.48 15.95 5.05
CA LEU A 151 6.31 15.13 4.70
C LEU A 151 5.00 15.87 4.98
N ALA A 152 4.84 16.44 6.17
CA ALA A 152 3.66 17.23 6.54
C ALA A 152 3.47 18.41 5.58
N GLY A 153 4.54 19.15 5.28
CA GLY A 153 4.53 20.25 4.31
C GLY A 153 4.09 19.79 2.91
N LEU A 154 4.61 18.66 2.42
CA LEU A 154 4.23 18.08 1.13
C LEU A 154 2.76 17.62 1.11
N VAL A 155 2.24 17.04 2.20
CA VAL A 155 0.82 16.68 2.34
C VAL A 155 -0.04 17.93 2.27
N VAL A 156 0.30 18.98 3.03
CA VAL A 156 -0.45 20.24 3.05
C VAL A 156 -0.41 20.92 1.69
N LEU A 157 0.76 21.02 1.07
CA LEU A 157 0.93 21.57 -0.27
C LEU A 157 0.14 20.75 -1.29
N GLY A 158 0.22 19.42 -1.26
CA GLY A 158 -0.53 18.53 -2.14
C GLY A 158 -2.04 18.64 -1.97
N ALA A 159 -2.54 18.69 -0.73
CA ALA A 159 -3.96 18.85 -0.42
C ALA A 159 -4.48 20.22 -0.84
N SER A 160 -3.66 21.29 -0.70
CA SER A 160 -4.02 22.62 -1.21
C SER A 160 -4.24 22.64 -2.72
N GLN A 161 -3.61 21.72 -3.47
CA GLN A 161 -3.77 21.60 -4.92
C GLN A 161 -5.08 20.96 -5.36
N MET A 162 -5.85 20.40 -4.43
CA MET A 162 -7.17 19.81 -4.69
C MET A 162 -8.28 20.86 -4.78
N ARG A 163 -7.98 22.11 -4.41
CA ARG A 163 -8.92 23.23 -4.51
C ARG A 163 -8.70 23.99 -5.81
N ASP A 164 -9.77 24.54 -6.36
CA ASP A 164 -9.72 25.45 -7.50
C ASP A 164 -8.95 26.71 -7.12
N ARG A 165 -8.09 27.20 -8.03
CA ARG A 165 -7.20 28.33 -7.74
C ARG A 165 -6.90 29.16 -8.98
N THR A 166 -6.75 30.46 -8.75
CA THR A 166 -6.26 31.43 -9.74
C THR A 166 -4.83 31.81 -9.38
N GLN A 167 -3.89 31.57 -10.29
CA GLN A 167 -2.47 31.85 -10.02
C GLN A 167 -1.77 32.46 -11.23
N GLY A 168 -0.91 33.45 -10.98
CA GLY A 168 -0.07 34.06 -12.01
C GLY A 168 1.08 33.14 -12.46
N LEU A 169 1.62 33.42 -13.64
CA LEU A 169 2.65 32.60 -14.32
C LEU A 169 3.88 32.29 -13.44
N LEU A 170 4.38 33.27 -12.68
CA LEU A 170 5.56 33.10 -11.84
C LEU A 170 5.35 32.04 -10.75
N ARG A 171 4.23 32.09 -10.02
CA ARG A 171 3.93 31.13 -8.93
C ARG A 171 3.67 29.71 -9.46
N VAL A 172 3.02 29.62 -10.62
CA VAL A 172 2.76 28.35 -11.31
C VAL A 172 4.06 27.69 -11.80
N SER A 173 5.03 28.50 -12.21
CA SER A 173 6.33 28.03 -12.75
C SER A 173 7.38 27.74 -11.67
N LEU A 174 7.28 28.38 -10.50
CA LEU A 174 8.28 28.25 -9.44
C LEU A 174 8.32 26.83 -8.85
N THR A 175 7.15 26.22 -8.61
CA THR A 175 7.07 24.87 -8.01
C THR A 175 7.71 23.79 -8.90
N PRO A 176 7.39 23.67 -10.20
CA PRO A 176 8.00 22.65 -11.06
C PRO A 176 9.49 22.88 -11.31
N VAL A 177 9.93 24.13 -11.43
CA VAL A 177 11.35 24.46 -11.64
C VAL A 177 12.17 24.14 -10.39
N ALA A 178 11.69 24.52 -9.20
CA ALA A 178 12.33 24.16 -7.95
C ALA A 178 12.39 22.63 -7.75
N MET A 179 11.29 21.92 -8.07
CA MET A 179 11.28 20.46 -8.03
C MET A 179 12.23 19.83 -9.04
N PHE A 180 12.33 20.35 -10.26
CA PHE A 180 13.26 19.86 -11.27
C PHE A 180 14.71 20.04 -10.82
N ALA A 181 15.08 21.24 -10.36
CA ALA A 181 16.43 21.53 -9.85
C ALA A 181 16.77 20.64 -8.64
N PHE A 182 15.84 20.50 -7.70
CA PHE A 182 16.03 19.62 -6.54
C PHE A 182 16.14 18.15 -6.98
N SER A 183 15.35 17.69 -7.95
CA SER A 183 15.37 16.31 -8.45
C SER A 183 16.65 15.97 -9.21
N LEU A 184 17.21 16.93 -9.95
CA LEU A 184 18.49 16.77 -10.63
C LEU A 184 19.66 16.67 -9.64
N TRP A 185 19.70 17.58 -8.65
CA TRP A 185 20.68 17.51 -7.55
C TRP A 185 20.55 16.19 -6.77
N ALA A 186 19.32 15.81 -6.49
CA ALA A 186 18.95 14.57 -5.81
C ALA A 186 19.39 13.28 -6.52
N ALA A 187 19.20 13.21 -7.83
CA ALA A 187 19.56 12.03 -8.63
C ALA A 187 21.08 11.88 -8.73
N THR A 188 21.78 12.99 -8.95
CA THR A 188 23.24 13.02 -9.03
C THR A 188 23.89 12.74 -7.68
N SER A 189 23.34 13.26 -6.57
CA SER A 189 23.89 13.04 -5.23
C SER A 189 23.67 11.61 -4.71
N ALA A 190 22.56 10.96 -5.09
CA ALA A 190 22.19 9.64 -4.57
C ALA A 190 23.08 8.51 -5.10
N PHE A 191 23.53 8.62 -6.35
CA PHE A 191 24.27 7.55 -7.03
C PHE A 191 25.68 7.96 -7.47
N ALA A 192 26.19 9.10 -7.02
CA ALA A 192 27.53 9.60 -7.37
C ALA A 192 28.65 8.56 -7.15
N ARG A 193 28.46 7.65 -6.19
CA ARG A 193 29.43 6.61 -5.80
C ARG A 193 29.13 5.23 -6.44
N SER A 194 28.12 5.13 -7.30
CA SER A 194 27.74 3.87 -7.95
C SER A 194 28.63 3.62 -9.19
N PRO A 195 29.10 2.38 -9.42
CA PRO A 195 29.84 2.04 -10.63
C PRO A 195 29.01 2.20 -11.91
N VAL A 196 27.69 2.10 -11.81
CA VAL A 196 26.74 2.24 -12.94
C VAL A 196 26.11 3.63 -13.00
N VAL A 197 26.73 4.66 -12.42
CA VAL A 197 26.18 6.03 -12.39
C VAL A 197 25.89 6.58 -13.79
N GLY A 198 26.73 6.26 -14.79
CA GLY A 198 26.51 6.69 -16.17
C GLY A 198 25.21 6.12 -16.76
N GLU A 199 25.00 4.81 -16.64
CA GLU A 199 23.77 4.14 -17.07
C GLU A 199 22.54 4.63 -16.31
N ALA A 200 22.68 4.84 -14.99
CA ALA A 200 21.64 5.38 -14.15
C ALA A 200 21.20 6.79 -14.60
N LEU A 201 22.15 7.67 -14.93
CA LEU A 201 21.87 9.00 -15.44
C LEU A 201 21.22 8.97 -16.83
N TRP A 202 21.67 8.07 -17.72
CA TRP A 202 21.03 7.88 -19.03
C TRP A 202 19.59 7.37 -18.92
N LEU A 203 19.32 6.38 -18.07
CA LEU A 203 17.96 5.90 -17.85
C LEU A 203 17.08 6.96 -17.17
N TRP A 204 17.65 7.71 -16.23
CA TRP A 204 16.97 8.83 -15.60
C TRP A 204 16.56 9.90 -16.63
N THR A 205 17.48 10.31 -17.52
CA THR A 205 17.18 11.32 -18.56
C THR A 205 16.16 10.80 -19.57
N LEU A 206 16.28 9.54 -20.00
CA LEU A 206 15.33 8.92 -20.93
C LEU A 206 13.93 8.83 -20.34
N ALA A 207 13.81 8.33 -19.10
CA ALA A 207 12.53 8.24 -18.39
C ALA A 207 11.90 9.61 -18.16
N MET A 208 12.71 10.60 -17.80
CA MET A 208 12.28 11.98 -17.65
C MET A 208 11.78 12.58 -18.97
N ALA A 209 12.53 12.41 -20.06
CA ALA A 209 12.14 12.91 -21.37
C ALA A 209 10.84 12.25 -21.85
N GLY A 210 10.73 10.92 -21.73
CA GLY A 210 9.53 10.17 -22.10
C GLY A 210 8.29 10.61 -21.31
N ALA A 211 8.41 10.71 -19.99
CA ALA A 211 7.31 11.19 -19.14
C ALA A 211 6.97 12.67 -19.43
N THR A 212 7.96 13.52 -19.66
CA THR A 212 7.74 14.93 -20.06
C THR A 212 6.96 15.00 -21.36
N ALA A 213 7.37 14.24 -22.39
CA ALA A 213 6.69 14.22 -23.68
C ALA A 213 5.24 13.73 -23.53
N LEU A 214 5.03 12.60 -22.85
CA LEU A 214 3.70 12.03 -22.63
C LEU A 214 2.74 13.03 -21.97
N PHE A 215 3.18 13.68 -20.89
CA PHE A 215 2.35 14.65 -20.18
C PHE A 215 2.26 15.99 -20.91
N ALA A 216 3.31 16.46 -21.58
CA ALA A 216 3.25 17.70 -22.36
C ALA A 216 2.30 17.59 -23.57
N LEU A 217 2.16 16.38 -24.13
CA LEU A 217 1.23 16.07 -25.22
C LEU A 217 -0.19 15.78 -24.72
N ALA A 218 -0.34 15.37 -23.46
CA ALA A 218 -1.67 15.23 -22.85
C ALA A 218 -2.38 16.60 -22.79
N GLY A 219 -3.71 16.60 -22.92
CA GLY A 219 -4.52 17.80 -22.77
C GLY A 219 -4.49 18.35 -21.34
N THR A 220 -4.72 19.66 -21.20
CA THR A 220 -4.86 20.32 -19.90
C THR A 220 -6.25 20.94 -19.79
N THR A 221 -6.83 20.88 -18.59
CA THR A 221 -8.10 21.54 -18.26
C THR A 221 -7.91 22.98 -17.78
N ALA A 222 -6.66 23.45 -17.71
CA ALA A 222 -6.32 24.80 -17.31
C ALA A 222 -6.79 25.82 -18.38
N ARG A 223 -7.31 26.95 -17.91
CA ARG A 223 -7.65 28.10 -18.76
C ARG A 223 -6.68 29.24 -18.45
N TYR A 224 -6.20 29.92 -19.49
CA TYR A 224 -5.32 31.07 -19.36
C TYR A 224 -6.08 32.35 -19.75
N ASP A 225 -6.13 33.32 -18.85
CA ASP A 225 -6.63 34.66 -19.11
C ASP A 225 -5.44 35.56 -19.47
N ALA A 226 -5.36 35.96 -20.75
CA ALA A 226 -4.29 36.79 -21.28
C ALA A 226 -4.37 38.25 -20.80
N ALA A 227 -5.57 38.77 -20.49
CA ALA A 227 -5.76 40.13 -20.03
C ALA A 227 -5.28 40.30 -18.58
N ALA A 228 -5.63 39.34 -17.73
CA ALA A 228 -5.21 39.34 -16.32
C ALA A 228 -3.88 38.60 -16.06
N ARG A 229 -3.30 37.93 -17.06
CA ARG A 229 -2.07 37.10 -16.97
C ARG A 229 -2.15 36.03 -15.87
N VAL A 230 -3.32 35.42 -15.70
CA VAL A 230 -3.60 34.40 -14.67
C VAL A 230 -4.10 33.09 -15.26
N PHE A 231 -3.77 31.99 -14.60
CA PHE A 231 -4.32 30.67 -14.88
C PHE A 231 -5.47 30.36 -13.94
N HIS A 232 -6.58 29.87 -14.49
CA HIS A 232 -7.64 29.20 -13.76
C HIS A 232 -7.37 27.70 -13.78
N LEU A 233 -6.98 27.16 -12.62
CA LEU A 233 -6.64 25.76 -12.45
C LEU A 233 -7.73 25.06 -11.66
N ARG A 234 -8.29 23.98 -12.22
CA ARG A 234 -9.17 23.07 -11.48
C ARG A 234 -8.36 22.27 -10.47
N GLY A 235 -8.96 22.02 -9.30
CA GLY A 235 -8.39 21.16 -8.27
C GLY A 235 -8.04 19.78 -8.81
N SER A 236 -6.89 19.24 -8.41
CA SER A 236 -6.43 17.91 -8.81
C SER A 236 -5.72 17.21 -7.66
N GLY A 237 -6.03 15.93 -7.44
CA GLY A 237 -5.32 15.08 -6.48
C GLY A 237 -3.98 14.53 -7.01
N VAL A 238 -3.71 14.65 -8.31
CA VAL A 238 -2.50 14.09 -8.95
C VAL A 238 -1.21 14.65 -8.32
N PRO A 239 -1.07 15.97 -8.06
CA PRO A 239 0.12 16.51 -7.38
C PRO A 239 0.35 15.92 -5.99
N LEU A 240 -0.72 15.67 -5.20
CA LEU A 240 -0.57 15.02 -3.89
C LEU A 240 -0.01 13.61 -4.05
N VAL A 241 -0.58 12.79 -4.94
CA VAL A 241 -0.10 11.43 -5.19
C VAL A 241 1.36 11.44 -5.62
N LEU A 242 1.77 12.38 -6.48
CA LEU A 242 3.15 12.52 -6.91
C LEU A 242 4.09 12.97 -5.78
N PHE A 243 3.71 13.95 -4.97
CA PHE A 243 4.54 14.40 -3.83
C PHE A 243 4.76 13.27 -2.82
N ILE A 244 3.69 12.55 -2.47
CA ILE A 244 3.77 11.41 -1.54
C ILE A 244 4.55 10.25 -2.17
N GLY A 245 4.31 9.95 -3.45
CA GLY A 245 5.03 8.91 -4.18
C GLY A 245 6.53 9.16 -4.24
N ILE A 246 6.95 10.39 -4.59
CA ILE A 246 8.37 10.79 -4.60
C ILE A 246 8.97 10.70 -3.21
N PHE A 247 8.30 11.25 -2.20
CA PHE A 247 8.79 11.23 -0.83
C PHE A 247 9.01 9.79 -0.35
N LEU A 248 8.02 8.91 -0.54
CA LEU A 248 8.11 7.50 -0.15
C LEU A 248 9.21 6.76 -0.90
N ALA A 249 9.30 6.93 -2.23
CA ALA A 249 10.35 6.32 -3.03
C ALA A 249 11.74 6.73 -2.52
N ARG A 250 11.96 8.03 -2.30
CA ARG A 250 13.23 8.54 -1.77
C ARG A 250 13.51 8.09 -0.36
N TYR A 251 12.51 8.12 0.52
CA TYR A 251 12.65 7.69 1.90
C TYR A 251 13.04 6.20 1.96
N ILE A 252 12.32 5.33 1.26
CA ILE A 252 12.58 3.89 1.23
C ILE A 252 13.98 3.59 0.68
N VAL A 253 14.37 4.23 -0.44
CA VAL A 253 15.69 4.02 -1.03
C VAL A 253 16.79 4.49 -0.07
N ASN A 254 16.68 5.67 0.52
CA ASN A 254 17.69 6.15 1.46
C ASN A 254 17.78 5.30 2.73
N VAL A 255 16.64 4.83 3.27
CA VAL A 255 16.63 3.88 4.38
C VAL A 255 17.35 2.58 3.99
N ARG A 256 17.05 2.02 2.80
CA ARG A 256 17.73 0.81 2.31
C ARG A 256 19.22 1.02 2.09
N LEU A 257 19.63 2.17 1.57
CA LEU A 257 21.05 2.51 1.37
C LEU A 257 21.78 2.76 2.68
N ALA A 258 21.10 3.31 3.69
CA ALA A 258 21.66 3.51 5.02
C ALA A 258 21.88 2.17 5.75
N ILE A 259 20.95 1.22 5.60
CA ILE A 259 21.05 -0.11 6.22
C ILE A 259 22.00 -1.02 5.42
N HIS A 260 21.96 -0.95 4.08
CA HIS A 260 22.75 -1.78 3.17
C HIS A 260 23.49 -0.93 2.12
N PRO A 261 24.62 -0.30 2.48
CA PRO A 261 25.37 0.55 1.55
C PRO A 261 25.86 -0.18 0.29
N GLY A 262 26.02 -1.51 0.36
CA GLY A 262 26.41 -2.36 -0.76
C GLY A 262 25.44 -2.32 -1.95
N LEU A 263 24.17 -1.96 -1.72
CA LEU A 263 23.16 -1.79 -2.78
C LEU A 263 23.55 -0.71 -3.82
N LEU A 264 24.46 0.22 -3.50
CA LEU A 264 24.99 1.18 -4.47
C LEU A 264 25.78 0.52 -5.61
N HIS A 265 26.29 -0.70 -5.40
CA HIS A 265 27.08 -1.46 -6.38
C HIS A 265 26.21 -2.44 -7.18
N ASP A 266 24.94 -2.59 -6.81
CA ASP A 266 24.01 -3.49 -7.47
C ASP A 266 23.20 -2.75 -8.54
N ALA A 267 23.49 -3.05 -9.81
CA ALA A 267 22.79 -2.47 -10.95
C ALA A 267 21.29 -2.79 -10.95
N THR A 268 20.88 -3.95 -10.43
CA THR A 268 19.47 -4.35 -10.35
C THR A 268 18.68 -3.50 -9.35
N PHE A 269 19.37 -2.87 -8.41
CA PHE A 269 18.80 -1.89 -7.50
C PHE A 269 18.86 -0.47 -8.07
N VAL A 270 20.04 -0.05 -8.56
CA VAL A 270 20.29 1.35 -8.96
C VAL A 270 19.51 1.75 -10.21
N LEU A 271 19.47 0.90 -11.26
CA LEU A 271 18.88 1.28 -12.55
C LEU A 271 17.35 1.46 -12.48
N PRO A 272 16.56 0.56 -11.83
CA PRO A 272 15.13 0.79 -11.68
C PRO A 272 14.80 2.01 -10.82
N VAL A 273 15.59 2.27 -9.77
CA VAL A 273 15.39 3.46 -8.92
C VAL A 273 15.69 4.74 -9.70
N ALA A 274 16.76 4.77 -10.49
CA ALA A 274 17.09 5.91 -11.35
C ALA A 274 16.00 6.18 -12.39
N THR A 275 15.48 5.12 -13.02
CA THR A 275 14.34 5.19 -13.96
C THR A 275 13.10 5.77 -13.27
N LEU A 276 12.75 5.28 -12.07
CA LEU A 276 11.61 5.76 -11.30
C LEU A 276 11.73 7.25 -10.94
N TYR A 277 12.90 7.69 -10.49
CA TYR A 277 13.16 9.11 -10.20
C TYR A 277 13.10 9.98 -11.47
N GLY A 278 13.58 9.46 -12.60
CA GLY A 278 13.49 10.14 -13.90
C GLY A 278 12.03 10.33 -14.31
N ALA A 279 11.23 9.26 -14.27
CA ALA A 279 9.81 9.30 -14.58
C ALA A 279 9.05 10.32 -13.73
N PHE A 280 9.26 10.32 -12.40
CA PHE A 280 8.64 11.32 -11.52
C PHE A 280 9.01 12.76 -11.90
N SER A 281 10.29 13.02 -12.21
CA SER A 281 10.77 14.33 -12.64
C SER A 281 10.10 14.77 -13.94
N GLY A 282 9.94 13.85 -14.89
CA GLY A 282 9.33 14.13 -16.18
C GLY A 282 7.85 14.44 -16.10
N ILE A 283 7.10 13.82 -15.17
CA ILE A 283 5.68 14.15 -14.96
C ILE A 283 5.52 15.61 -14.50
N PHE A 284 6.37 16.07 -13.56
CA PHE A 284 6.34 17.46 -13.10
C PHE A 284 6.69 18.45 -14.20
N LEU A 285 7.76 18.17 -14.95
CA LEU A 285 8.19 19.03 -16.05
C LEU A 285 7.17 19.05 -17.19
N GLY A 286 6.62 17.90 -17.58
CA GLY A 286 5.59 17.79 -18.63
C GLY A 286 4.36 18.64 -18.32
N ARG A 287 3.89 18.65 -17.06
CA ARG A 287 2.78 19.50 -16.63
C ARG A 287 3.12 20.99 -16.64
N ALA A 288 4.36 21.36 -16.31
CA ALA A 288 4.81 22.75 -16.44
C ALA A 288 4.80 23.20 -17.90
N VAL A 289 5.32 22.34 -18.79
CA VAL A 289 5.34 22.58 -20.24
C VAL A 289 3.92 22.75 -20.80
N GLN A 290 2.93 21.97 -20.36
CA GLN A 290 1.52 22.17 -20.76
C GLN A 290 1.03 23.60 -20.46
N LEU A 291 1.35 24.13 -19.27
CA LEU A 291 0.91 25.46 -18.84
C LEU A 291 1.66 26.57 -19.57
N TRP A 292 2.97 26.41 -19.79
CA TRP A 292 3.76 27.35 -20.59
C TRP A 292 3.29 27.41 -22.04
N ARG A 293 2.98 26.26 -22.65
CA ARG A 293 2.40 26.20 -24.01
C ARG A 293 1.10 26.98 -24.11
N LEU A 294 0.25 26.97 -23.08
CA LEU A 294 -0.98 27.77 -23.06
C LEU A 294 -0.71 29.28 -22.98
N ALA A 295 0.27 29.71 -22.18
CA ALA A 295 0.63 31.12 -22.07
C ALA A 295 1.31 31.68 -23.32
N LEU A 296 2.03 30.82 -24.06
CA LEU A 296 2.74 31.18 -25.30
C LEU A 296 1.85 31.15 -26.55
N ARG A 297 0.58 30.71 -26.45
CA ARG A 297 -0.35 30.78 -27.58
C ARG A 297 -0.62 32.25 -27.93
N PRO A 298 -0.49 32.65 -29.20
CA PRO A 298 -0.90 33.98 -29.64
C PRO A 298 -2.35 34.24 -29.21
N SER A 299 -2.59 35.33 -28.51
CA SER A 299 -3.95 35.74 -28.19
C SER A 299 -4.65 36.05 -29.51
N ALA A 300 -5.74 35.34 -29.83
CA ALA A 300 -6.50 35.59 -31.07
C ALA A 300 -6.98 37.05 -31.19
N VAL A 301 -7.01 37.80 -30.09
CA VAL A 301 -7.31 39.24 -30.03
C VAL A 301 -6.22 40.11 -30.67
N ALA A 302 -4.95 39.68 -30.68
CA ALA A 302 -3.85 40.42 -31.31
C ALA A 302 -3.67 40.11 -32.80
N ALA A 303 -4.38 39.11 -33.34
CA ALA A 303 -4.35 38.74 -34.76
C ALA A 303 -5.51 39.37 -35.57
N ALA A 304 -6.41 40.11 -34.90
CA ALA A 304 -7.56 40.79 -35.49
C ALA A 304 -7.47 42.33 -35.38
N ALA A 305 -6.31 42.85 -34.98
CA ALA A 305 -5.97 44.28 -34.97
C ALA A 305 -4.85 44.54 -36.00
#